data_AF-A0A518K2C0-F1
#
_entry.id   AF-A0A518K2C0-F1
#
_cell.length_a   1.000
_cell.length_b   1.000
_cell.length_c   1.000
_cell.angle_alpha   90.00
_cell.angle_beta   90.00
_cell.angle_gamma   90.00
#
_symmetry.space_group_name_H-M   'P 1'
#
loop_
_entity.id
_entity.type
_entity.pdbx_description
1 polymer ?
#
loop_
_entity_poly.entity_id
_entity_poly.type
_entity_poly.pdbx_seq_one_letter_code
_entity_poly.pdbx_strand_id
1 'polypeptide(L)'
;MPHTEWSIADAKSKLSEVLNLAEQEAQIITRRDRQYVVMNGDAYRRLTGAQPTLKNLILGGPSLDGVDLKRDLSPGRELEL
;
A
#
# COMPACT_ATOMS: atom_id res chain seq x y z
N MET A 1 9.78 9.48 -12.74
CA MET A 1 8.30 9.51 -12.79
C MET A 1 7.88 10.96 -12.68
N PRO A 2 7.09 11.51 -13.61
CA PRO A 2 6.72 12.91 -13.56
C PRO A 2 5.67 13.12 -12.47
N HIS A 3 6.08 13.62 -11.30
CA HIS A 3 5.13 14.11 -10.30
C HIS A 3 4.47 15.39 -10.83
N THR A 4 3.15 15.43 -10.88
CA THR A 4 2.44 16.68 -11.17
C THR A 4 2.66 17.64 -10.01
N GLU A 5 3.35 18.74 -10.28
CA GLU A 5 3.64 19.80 -9.31
C GLU A 5 2.54 20.86 -9.33
N TRP A 6 1.99 21.14 -8.16
CA TRP A 6 0.92 22.11 -7.94
C TRP A 6 1.45 23.29 -7.12
N SER A 7 1.15 24.52 -7.53
CA SER A 7 1.26 25.64 -6.59
C SER A 7 0.18 25.51 -5.50
N ILE A 8 0.41 26.06 -4.32
CA ILE A 8 -0.62 26.10 -3.26
C ILE A 8 -1.91 26.82 -3.69
N ALA A 9 -1.83 27.76 -4.63
CA ALA A 9 -3.00 28.47 -5.14
C ALA A 9 -3.82 27.56 -6.07
N ASP A 10 -3.17 26.86 -6.99
CA ASP A 10 -3.81 25.94 -7.93
C ASP A 10 -4.41 24.74 -7.20
N ALA A 11 -3.69 24.17 -6.23
CA ALA A 11 -4.19 23.07 -5.44
C ALA A 11 -5.46 23.44 -4.65
N LYS A 12 -5.60 24.69 -4.22
CA LYS A 12 -6.80 25.16 -3.53
C LYS A 12 -8.00 25.31 -4.48
N SER A 13 -7.79 25.85 -5.67
CA SER A 13 -8.86 26.03 -6.65
C SER A 13 -9.31 24.71 -7.28
N LYS A 14 -8.41 23.72 -7.33
CA LYS A 14 -8.62 22.41 -7.98
C LYS A 14 -8.46 21.24 -7.02
N LEU A 15 -8.83 21.41 -5.75
CA LEU A 15 -8.60 20.37 -4.74
C LEU A 15 -9.20 19.01 -5.11
N SER A 16 -10.40 19.00 -5.68
CA SER A 16 -11.04 17.76 -6.13
C SER A 16 -10.25 17.04 -7.23
N GLU A 17 -9.64 17.78 -8.16
CA GLU A 17 -8.78 17.22 -9.22
C GLU A 17 -7.49 16.66 -8.62
N VAL A 18 -6.86 17.40 -7.70
CA VAL A 18 -5.68 16.92 -6.96
C VAL A 18 -5.97 15.60 -6.25
N LEU A 19 -7.12 15.50 -5.56
CA LEU A 19 -7.50 14.27 -4.86
C LEU A 19 -7.78 13.11 -5.83
N ASN A 20 -8.46 13.36 -6.95
CA ASN A 20 -8.73 12.33 -7.95
C ASN A 20 -7.43 11.78 -8.56
N LEU A 21 -6.43 12.63 -8.82
CA LEU A 21 -5.11 12.20 -9.30
C LEU A 21 -4.33 11.47 -8.20
N ALA A 22 -4.47 11.92 -6.94
CA ALA A 22 -3.83 11.32 -5.76
C ALA A 22 -4.29 9.88 -5.45
N GLU A 23 -5.40 9.43 -6.03
CA GLU A 23 -5.84 8.02 -6.00
C GLU A 23 -4.90 7.11 -6.80
N GLN A 24 -4.29 7.63 -7.87
CA GLN A 24 -3.42 6.86 -8.78
C GLN A 24 -1.94 7.14 -8.53
N GLU A 25 -1.58 8.41 -8.35
CA GLU A 25 -0.20 8.86 -8.19
C GLU A 25 -0.08 9.99 -7.18
N ALA A 26 0.99 9.99 -6.36
CA ALA A 26 1.25 11.05 -5.40
C ALA A 26 1.42 12.42 -6.09
N GLN A 27 0.72 13.42 -5.58
CA GLN A 27 0.77 14.80 -6.07
C GLN A 27 1.67 15.64 -5.16
N ILE A 28 2.43 16.57 -5.73
CA ILE A 28 3.30 17.48 -4.96
C ILE A 28 2.69 18.88 -4.96
N ILE A 29 2.45 19.43 -3.77
CA ILE A 29 2.03 20.82 -3.59
C ILE A 29 3.23 21.62 -3.07
N THR A 30 3.60 22.66 -3.79
CA THR A 30 4.67 23.59 -3.44
C THR A 30 4.10 24.86 -2.81
N ARG A 31 4.62 25.25 -1.64
CA ARG A 31 4.31 26.50 -0.95
C ARG A 31 5.62 27.19 -0.56
N ARG A 32 5.99 28.22 -1.33
CA ARG A 32 7.32 28.86 -1.24
C ARG A 32 8.39 27.78 -1.45
N ASP A 33 9.36 27.68 -0.55
CA ASP A 33 10.48 26.72 -0.65
C ASP A 33 10.19 25.37 0.02
N ARG A 34 8.91 25.05 0.25
CA ARG A 34 8.49 23.80 0.89
C ARG A 34 7.58 22.99 -0.02
N GLN A 35 7.78 21.69 -0.03
CA GLN A 35 6.95 20.72 -0.74
C GLN A 35 6.13 19.88 0.25
N TYR A 36 4.93 19.54 -0.18
CA TYR A 36 3.97 18.70 0.54
C TYR A 36 3.48 17.62 -0.41
N VAL A 37 3.33 16.40 0.08
CA VAL A 37 2.86 15.27 -0.74
C VAL A 37 1.42 14.96 -0.37
N VAL A 38 0.56 14.83 -1.39
CA VAL A 38 -0.82 14.37 -1.26
C VAL A 38 -0.94 13.01 -1.94
N MET A 39 -1.48 12.03 -1.22
CA MET A 39 -1.70 10.67 -1.69
C MET A 39 -2.90 10.05 -1.00
N ASN A 40 -3.44 8.98 -1.58
CA ASN A 40 -4.46 8.15 -0.94
C ASN A 40 -4.01 7.69 0.47
N GLY A 41 -4.94 7.70 1.43
CA GLY A 41 -4.66 7.38 2.83
C GLY A 41 -4.24 5.92 3.08
N ASP A 42 -4.74 4.97 2.30
CA ASP A 42 -4.28 3.57 2.34
C ASP A 42 -2.86 3.44 1.82
N ALA A 43 -2.50 4.16 0.76
CA ALA A 43 -1.12 4.20 0.27
C ALA A 43 -0.17 4.73 1.35
N TYR A 44 -0.55 5.81 2.04
CA TYR A 44 0.20 6.34 3.17
C TYR A 44 0.32 5.34 4.33
N ARG A 45 -0.77 4.65 4.70
CA ARG A 45 -0.76 3.60 5.74
C ARG A 45 0.17 2.44 5.38
N ARG A 46 0.17 2.01 4.11
CA ARG A 46 1.08 0.96 3.63
C ARG A 46 2.54 1.41 3.73
N LEU A 47 2.85 2.63 3.28
CA LEU A 47 4.20 3.19 3.32
C LEU A 47 4.72 3.39 4.74
N THR A 48 3.86 3.81 5.67
CA THR A 48 4.23 4.03 7.08
C THR A 48 4.21 2.77 7.94
N GLY A 49 3.97 1.60 7.35
CA GLY A 49 4.07 0.33 8.05
C GLY A 49 2.86 -0.02 8.90
N ALA A 50 1.68 0.58 8.65
CA ALA A 50 0.41 0.14 9.22
C ALA A 50 -0.15 -1.12 8.53
N GLN A 51 0.70 -1.89 7.84
CA GLN A 51 0.40 -3.24 7.38
C GLN A 51 0.90 -4.22 8.44
N PRO A 52 0.09 -5.20 8.88
CA PRO A 52 0.56 -6.20 9.82
C PRO A 52 1.79 -6.90 9.23
N THR A 53 2.87 -6.96 10.00
CA THR A 53 4.08 -7.67 9.58
C THR A 53 3.73 -9.13 9.27
N LEU A 54 4.54 -9.81 8.45
CA LEU A 54 4.38 -11.26 8.24
C LEU A 54 4.29 -12.01 9.57
N LYS A 55 5.06 -11.57 10.57
CA LYS A 55 5.00 -12.09 11.94
C LYS A 55 3.63 -11.87 12.58
N ASN A 56 3.05 -10.67 12.49
CA ASN A 56 1.71 -10.40 13.01
C ASN A 56 0.64 -11.24 12.30
N LEU A 57 0.79 -11.47 11.00
CA LEU A 57 -0.12 -12.31 10.22
C LEU A 57 -0.03 -13.79 10.63
N ILE A 58 1.19 -14.33 10.81
CA ILE A 58 1.39 -15.71 11.26
C ILE A 58 0.87 -15.89 12.69
N LEU A 59 1.18 -14.96 13.59
CA LEU A 59 0.79 -15.05 15.00
C LEU A 59 -0.69 -14.74 15.24
N GLY A 60 -1.32 -13.95 14.37
CA GLY A 60 -2.75 -13.63 14.41
C GLY A 60 -3.62 -14.55 13.55
N GLY A 61 -3.05 -15.60 12.97
CA GLY A 61 -3.76 -16.57 12.14
C GLY A 61 -4.78 -17.40 12.94
N PRO A 62 -5.67 -18.12 12.24
CA PRO A 62 -6.60 -19.05 12.87
C PRO A 62 -5.84 -20.12 13.69
N SER A 63 -6.49 -20.65 14.74
CA SER A 63 -5.90 -21.76 15.50
C SER A 63 -5.63 -22.95 14.59
N LEU A 64 -4.51 -23.63 14.83
CA LEU A 64 -4.15 -24.89 14.18
C LEU A 64 -4.63 -26.10 14.99
N ASP A 65 -5.39 -25.88 16.06
CA ASP A 65 -5.98 -26.96 16.86
C ASP A 65 -6.89 -27.83 15.98
N GLY A 66 -6.63 -29.14 15.99
CA GLY A 66 -7.37 -30.12 15.19
C GLY A 66 -6.89 -30.27 13.74
N VAL A 67 -5.85 -29.55 13.31
CA VAL A 67 -5.21 -29.76 12.00
C VAL A 67 -4.14 -30.85 12.13
N ASP A 68 -4.14 -31.83 11.21
CA ASP A 68 -3.03 -32.78 11.11
C ASP A 68 -1.82 -32.09 10.44
N LEU A 69 -0.84 -31.72 11.26
CA LEU A 69 0.38 -31.03 10.84
C LEU A 69 1.50 -32.01 10.42
N LYS A 70 1.22 -33.31 10.33
CA LYS A 70 2.20 -34.27 9.83
C LYS A 70 2.54 -33.95 8.39
N ARG A 71 3.84 -34.01 8.10
CA ARG A 71 4.33 -33.88 6.74
C ARG A 71 3.81 -35.04 5.90
N ASP A 72 3.08 -34.71 4.83
CA ASP A 72 2.71 -35.69 3.83
C ASP A 72 3.98 -36.24 3.15
N LEU A 73 4.10 -37.56 3.12
CA LEU A 73 5.22 -38.30 2.53
C LEU A 73 4.90 -38.81 1.12
N SER A 74 3.70 -38.51 0.61
CA SER A 74 3.29 -38.84 -0.73
C SER A 74 4.25 -38.19 -1.74
N PRO A 75 4.63 -38.90 -2.81
CA PRO A 75 5.41 -38.30 -3.88
C PRO A 75 4.64 -37.13 -4.50
N GLY A 76 5.38 -36.11 -4.94
CA GLY A 76 4.79 -34.96 -5.64
C GLY A 76 4.04 -35.41 -6.90
N ARG A 77 3.05 -34.61 -7.31
CA ARG A 77 2.30 -34.88 -8.55
C ARG A 77 3.26 -34.81 -9.75
N GLU A 78 3.20 -35.79 -10.64
CA GLU A 78 3.85 -35.70 -11.95
C GLU A 78 3.24 -34.53 -12.74
N LEU A 79 4.09 -33.61 -13.17
CA LEU A 79 3.75 -32.50 -14.06
C LEU A 79 4.64 -32.60 -15.29
N GLU A 80 4.03 -32.61 -16.47
CA GLU A 80 4.78 -32.35 -17.71
C GLU A 80 5.11 -30.85 -17.75
N LEU A 81 6.40 -30.52 -17.85
CA LEU A 81 6.94 -29.15 -17.90
C LEU A 81 7.13 -28.67 -19.33
#